data_AF-A0A0S4R1N0-F1
#
_entry.id   AF-A0A0S4R1N0-F1
#
_cell.length_a   1.000
_cell.length_b   1.000
_cell.length_c   1.000
_cell.angle_alpha   90.00
_cell.angle_beta   90.00
_cell.angle_gamma   90.00
#
_symmetry.space_group_name_H-M   'P 1'
#
loop_
_entity.id
_entity.type
_entity.pdbx_description
1 polymer ?
#
loop_
_entity_poly.entity_id
_entity_poly.type
_entity_poly.pdbx_seq_one_letter_code
_entity_poly.pdbx_strand_id
1 'polypeptide(L)'
;MNDATWTLVTDVVDRVQQSIRMTDYPAIVILDGDRRQVLSDYDYIQGENARTDFETRAADHAQALHARRFTFAVPQIIEMIPGSLQAHAFSVRPLRDGEQECVVWTAYDADDGVDYGWAPYTRRPSGQPIFDEPSTFHLPAMPTSGFPGLRLLRLLTAD
;
A
#
# COMPACT_ATOMS: atom_id res chain seq x y z
N MET A 1 -8.67 10.93 -7.79
CA MET A 1 -8.63 9.62 -8.47
C MET A 1 -9.72 9.42 -9.52
N ASN A 2 -9.34 9.12 -10.76
CA ASN A 2 -10.23 8.59 -11.81
C ASN A 2 -10.51 7.07 -11.68
N ASP A 3 -11.47 6.57 -12.45
CA ASP A 3 -11.92 5.16 -12.44
C ASP A 3 -10.82 4.16 -12.85
N ALA A 4 -9.90 4.55 -13.73
CA ALA A 4 -8.81 3.68 -14.18
C ALA A 4 -7.82 3.44 -13.04
N THR A 5 -7.46 4.48 -12.30
CA THR A 5 -6.60 4.39 -11.11
C THR A 5 -7.31 3.62 -9.98
N TRP A 6 -8.61 3.81 -9.80
CA TRP A 6 -9.38 3.01 -8.83
C TRP A 6 -9.43 1.51 -9.18
N THR A 7 -9.50 1.17 -10.46
CA THR A 7 -9.41 -0.22 -10.94
C THR A 7 -8.06 -0.84 -10.59
N LEU A 8 -6.97 -0.08 -10.64
CA LEU A 8 -5.65 -0.55 -10.21
C LEU A 8 -5.57 -0.71 -8.68
N VAL A 9 -6.19 0.19 -7.92
CA VAL A 9 -6.25 0.11 -6.44
C VAL A 9 -6.95 -1.17 -6.00
N THR A 10 -8.12 -1.45 -6.56
CA THR A 10 -8.88 -2.65 -6.24
C THR A 10 -8.11 -3.92 -6.61
N ASP A 11 -7.47 -3.98 -7.80
CA ASP A 11 -6.62 -5.11 -8.22
C ASP A 11 -5.43 -5.34 -7.25
N VAL A 12 -4.69 -4.29 -6.88
CA VAL A 12 -3.53 -4.45 -5.99
C VAL A 12 -3.95 -4.84 -4.57
N VAL A 13 -5.06 -4.29 -4.06
CA VAL A 13 -5.61 -4.64 -2.74
C VAL A 13 -6.04 -6.10 -2.74
N ASP A 14 -6.79 -6.55 -3.75
CA ASP A 14 -7.26 -7.94 -3.84
C ASP A 14 -6.10 -8.95 -3.84
N ARG A 15 -5.00 -8.63 -4.53
CA ARG A 15 -3.77 -9.46 -4.53
C ARG A 15 -3.14 -9.55 -3.15
N VAL A 16 -3.06 -8.43 -2.42
CA VAL A 16 -2.54 -8.43 -1.04
C VAL A 16 -3.49 -9.22 -0.13
N GLN A 17 -4.80 -9.00 -0.22
CA GLN A 17 -5.78 -9.76 0.55
C GLN A 17 -5.66 -11.26 0.29
N GLN A 18 -5.48 -11.67 -0.97
CA GLN A 18 -5.28 -13.07 -1.32
C GLN A 18 -4.00 -13.65 -0.69
N SER A 19 -2.92 -12.86 -0.65
CA SER A 19 -1.66 -13.24 0.00
C SER A 19 -1.85 -13.41 1.51
N ILE A 20 -2.57 -12.49 2.17
CA ILE A 20 -2.89 -12.56 3.61
C ILE A 20 -3.69 -13.83 3.92
N ARG A 21 -4.63 -14.24 3.05
CA ARG A 21 -5.37 -15.51 3.21
C ARG A 21 -4.44 -16.74 3.18
N MET A 22 -3.30 -16.64 2.48
CA MET A 22 -2.26 -17.67 2.43
C MET A 22 -1.19 -17.49 3.52
N THR A 23 -1.42 -16.58 4.48
CA THR A 23 -0.49 -16.22 5.57
C THR A 23 0.81 -15.55 5.11
N ASP A 24 0.80 -14.97 3.91
CA ASP A 24 1.87 -14.14 3.37
C ASP A 24 1.53 -12.65 3.46
N TYR A 25 2.56 -11.81 3.67
CA TYR A 25 2.38 -10.37 3.91
C TYR A 25 3.24 -9.48 2.98
N PRO A 26 3.14 -9.64 1.65
CA PRO A 26 3.97 -8.91 0.71
C PRO A 26 3.53 -7.45 0.58
N ALA A 27 4.49 -6.59 0.23
CA ALA A 27 4.18 -5.39 -0.53
C ALA A 27 3.99 -5.75 -2.00
N ILE A 28 2.97 -5.17 -2.64
CA ILE A 28 2.70 -5.36 -4.07
C ILE A 28 2.53 -3.99 -4.72
N VAL A 29 3.15 -3.80 -5.87
CA VAL A 29 2.96 -2.61 -6.70
C VAL A 29 2.59 -2.99 -8.12
N ILE A 30 1.59 -2.31 -8.66
CA ILE A 30 1.24 -2.35 -10.08
C ILE A 30 1.74 -1.05 -10.71
N LEU A 31 2.55 -1.19 -11.77
CA LEU A 31 3.06 -0.10 -12.60
C LEU A 31 2.30 -0.13 -13.94
N ASP A 32 1.78 1.01 -14.36
CA ASP A 32 0.97 1.14 -15.57
C ASP A 32 1.58 2.22 -16.50
N GLY A 33 2.20 1.76 -17.58
CA GLY A 33 2.88 2.57 -18.61
C GLY A 33 2.73 1.93 -19.99
N ASP A 34 3.83 1.80 -20.73
CA ASP A 34 3.88 1.11 -22.04
C ASP A 34 3.27 -0.30 -21.97
N ARG A 35 3.44 -0.96 -20.83
CA ARG A 35 2.74 -2.18 -20.44
C ARG A 35 2.53 -2.20 -18.94
N ARG A 36 1.53 -2.96 -18.47
CA ARG A 36 1.34 -3.22 -17.05
C ARG A 36 2.40 -4.18 -16.53
N GLN A 37 2.96 -3.89 -15.35
CA GLN A 37 3.87 -4.78 -14.63
C GLN A 37 3.50 -4.84 -13.15
N VAL A 38 3.50 -6.03 -12.58
CA VAL A 38 3.27 -6.26 -11.15
C VAL A 38 4.59 -6.70 -10.51
N LEU A 39 4.96 -6.06 -9.40
CA LEU A 39 6.10 -6.44 -8.57
C LEU A 39 5.63 -6.75 -7.16
N SER A 40 6.29 -7.69 -6.49
CA SER A 40 5.98 -8.07 -5.12
C SER A 40 7.25 -8.29 -4.31
N ASP A 41 7.23 -7.93 -3.03
CA ASP A 41 8.34 -8.14 -2.11
C ASP A 41 7.82 -8.56 -0.73
N TYR A 42 8.27 -9.73 -0.26
CA TYR A 42 7.84 -10.35 0.99
C TYR A 42 8.68 -9.90 2.20
N ASP A 43 9.83 -9.28 1.95
CA ASP A 43 10.73 -8.76 2.97
C ASP A 43 10.44 -7.29 3.28
N TYR A 44 9.58 -6.62 2.51
CA TYR A 44 9.23 -5.21 2.67
C TYR A 44 8.86 -4.82 4.11
N ILE A 45 8.13 -5.68 4.83
CA ILE A 45 7.70 -5.39 6.21
C ILE A 45 8.81 -5.61 7.26
N GLN A 46 9.95 -6.18 6.89
CA GLN A 46 11.03 -6.55 7.81
C GLN A 46 11.89 -5.37 8.26
N GLY A 47 11.87 -4.24 7.53
CA GLY A 47 12.58 -3.03 7.95
C GLY A 47 12.83 -2.02 6.83
N GLU A 48 13.37 -0.88 7.23
CA GLU A 48 13.53 0.29 6.35
C GLU A 48 14.41 0.02 5.12
N ASN A 49 15.45 -0.80 5.26
CA ASN A 49 16.33 -1.16 4.14
C ASN A 49 15.56 -1.94 3.06
N ALA A 50 14.79 -2.96 3.45
CA ALA A 50 13.99 -3.74 2.50
C ALA A 50 12.93 -2.88 1.80
N ARG A 51 12.30 -1.96 2.54
CA ARG A 51 11.38 -0.96 1.97
C ARG A 51 12.06 -0.08 0.93
N THR A 52 13.21 0.48 1.29
CA THR A 52 13.99 1.37 0.43
C THR A 52 14.44 0.67 -0.84
N ASP A 53 14.95 -0.56 -0.71
CA ASP A 53 15.44 -1.35 -1.83
C ASP A 53 14.30 -1.71 -2.79
N PHE A 54 13.15 -2.14 -2.27
CA PHE A 54 12.00 -2.47 -3.12
C PHE A 54 11.43 -1.25 -3.83
N GLU A 55 11.23 -0.13 -3.14
CA GLU A 55 10.70 1.08 -3.76
C GLU A 55 11.67 1.69 -4.79
N THR A 56 12.99 1.56 -4.57
CA THR A 56 13.99 1.97 -5.56
C THR A 56 13.92 1.09 -6.81
N ARG A 57 13.88 -0.24 -6.65
CA ARG A 57 13.71 -1.16 -7.79
C ARG A 57 12.41 -0.91 -8.55
N ALA A 58 11.31 -0.66 -7.82
CA ALA A 58 10.04 -0.32 -8.44
C ALA A 58 10.12 0.98 -9.27
N ALA A 59 10.90 1.97 -8.80
CA ALA A 59 11.12 3.21 -9.54
C ALA A 59 11.92 2.97 -10.82
N ASP A 60 12.99 2.17 -10.77
CA ASP A 60 13.78 1.79 -11.95
C ASP A 60 12.88 1.11 -13.01
N HIS A 61 12.01 0.19 -12.57
CA HIS A 61 11.03 -0.46 -13.44
C HIS A 61 10.00 0.52 -14.01
N ALA A 62 9.51 1.45 -13.19
CA ALA A 62 8.53 2.44 -13.60
C ALA A 62 9.11 3.38 -14.67
N GLN A 63 10.36 3.83 -14.50
CA GLN A 63 11.06 4.64 -15.49
C GLN A 63 11.27 3.87 -16.80
N ALA A 64 11.72 2.62 -16.73
CA ALA A 64 11.91 1.78 -17.92
C ALA A 64 10.62 1.50 -18.70
N LEU A 65 9.46 1.61 -18.05
CA LEU A 65 8.13 1.40 -18.63
C LEU A 65 7.41 2.69 -19.03
N HIS A 66 8.01 3.86 -18.80
CA HIS A 66 7.32 5.15 -18.89
C HIS A 66 6.00 5.14 -18.11
N ALA A 67 6.00 4.54 -16.91
CA ALA A 67 4.81 4.39 -16.09
C ALA A 67 4.19 5.76 -15.78
N ARG A 68 2.92 5.92 -16.15
CA ARG A 68 2.13 7.11 -15.84
C ARG A 68 1.33 6.96 -14.56
N ARG A 69 1.08 5.71 -14.14
CA ARG A 69 0.38 5.40 -12.89
C ARG A 69 1.11 4.31 -12.12
N PHE A 70 0.96 4.34 -10.81
CA PHE A 70 1.20 3.17 -9.99
C PHE A 70 0.18 3.06 -8.88
N THR A 71 -0.05 1.83 -8.43
CA THR A 71 -0.78 1.54 -7.19
C THR A 71 0.03 0.57 -6.35
N PHE A 72 0.35 0.97 -5.13
CA PHE A 72 1.19 0.24 -4.21
C PHE A 72 0.35 -0.12 -2.98
N ALA A 73 0.30 -1.38 -2.59
CA ALA A 73 -0.38 -1.82 -1.37
C ALA A 73 0.50 -2.74 -0.51
N VAL A 74 0.33 -2.66 0.81
CA VAL A 74 1.04 -3.50 1.77
C VAL A 74 0.19 -3.70 3.03
N PRO A 75 0.27 -4.86 3.71
CA PRO A 75 -0.29 -5.01 5.05
C PRO A 75 0.41 -4.09 6.04
N GLN A 76 -0.35 -3.37 6.85
CA GLN A 76 0.14 -2.54 7.96
C GLN A 76 -0.85 -2.58 9.13
N ILE A 77 -0.38 -2.12 10.29
CA ILE A 77 -1.25 -1.84 11.43
C ILE A 77 -1.44 -0.33 11.48
N ILE A 78 -2.69 0.12 11.46
CA ILE A 78 -3.03 1.53 11.63
C ILE A 78 -3.53 1.76 13.05
N GLU A 79 -2.93 2.72 13.75
CA GLU A 79 -3.39 3.19 15.05
C GLU A 79 -4.18 4.49 14.86
N MET A 80 -5.44 4.49 15.28
CA MET A 80 -6.29 5.66 15.29
C MET A 80 -6.11 6.41 16.62
N ILE A 81 -5.50 7.59 16.57
CA ILE A 81 -5.31 8.47 17.71
C ILE A 81 -6.16 9.73 17.56
N PRO A 82 -6.55 10.42 18.65
CA PRO A 82 -7.39 11.63 18.54
C PRO A 82 -6.77 12.67 17.59
N GLY A 83 -7.44 12.91 16.46
CA GLY A 83 -7.03 13.89 15.45
C GLY A 83 -5.89 13.47 14.51
N SER A 84 -5.41 12.21 14.55
CA SER A 84 -4.32 11.73 13.69
C SER A 84 -4.36 10.21 13.47
N LEU A 85 -3.51 9.71 12.58
CA LEU A 85 -3.29 8.29 12.40
C LEU A 85 -1.80 7.98 12.35
N GLN A 86 -1.42 6.80 12.84
CA GLN A 86 -0.05 6.29 12.72
C GLN A 86 -0.06 4.96 11.98
N ALA A 87 0.81 4.87 10.98
CA ALA A 87 1.04 3.64 10.24
C ALA A 87 2.25 2.91 10.83
N HIS A 88 2.01 1.68 11.28
CA HIS A 88 3.01 0.79 11.84
C HIS A 88 3.29 -0.37 10.89
N ALA A 89 4.51 -0.89 10.92
CA ALA A 89 4.84 -2.11 10.21
C ALA A 89 3.92 -3.26 10.67
N PHE A 90 3.54 -4.12 9.71
CA PHE A 90 2.72 -5.28 10.03
C PHE A 90 3.44 -6.23 10.98
N SER A 91 2.70 -6.80 11.94
CA SER A 91 3.19 -7.86 12.81
C SER A 91 2.01 -8.73 13.27
N VAL A 92 2.26 -10.02 13.48
CA VAL A 92 1.23 -10.99 13.92
C VAL A 92 0.92 -10.91 15.43
N ARG A 93 1.32 -9.83 16.09
CA ARG A 93 1.07 -9.64 17.52
C ARG A 93 -0.41 -9.35 17.78
N PRO A 94 -0.89 -9.56 19.01
CA PRO A 94 -2.17 -9.02 19.43
C PRO A 94 -2.22 -7.50 19.20
N LEU A 95 -3.32 -7.03 18.61
CA LEU A 95 -3.60 -5.61 18.45
C LEU A 95 -3.86 -4.97 19.81
N ARG A 96 -3.43 -3.73 19.98
CA ARG A 96 -3.74 -2.87 21.12
C ARG A 96 -5.04 -2.12 20.85
N ASP A 97 -5.63 -1.57 21.90
CA ASP A 97 -6.80 -0.69 21.77
C ASP A 97 -6.49 0.48 20.81
N GLY A 98 -7.36 0.68 19.82
CA GLY A 98 -7.18 1.70 18.79
C GLY A 98 -6.37 1.27 17.56
N GLU A 99 -5.79 0.06 17.56
CA GLU A 99 -5.10 -0.50 16.40
C GLU A 99 -6.03 -1.34 15.52
N GLN A 100 -5.78 -1.29 14.22
CA GLN A 100 -6.53 -1.99 13.18
C GLN A 100 -5.56 -2.57 12.15
N GLU A 101 -5.71 -3.85 11.81
CA GLU A 101 -5.04 -4.42 10.64
C GLU A 101 -5.67 -3.84 9.36
N CYS A 102 -4.82 -3.35 8.45
CA CYS A 102 -5.24 -2.76 7.18
C CYS A 102 -4.33 -3.23 6.05
N VAL A 103 -4.88 -3.31 4.83
CA VAL A 103 -4.10 -3.19 3.60
C VAL A 103 -4.02 -1.69 3.28
N VAL A 104 -2.87 -1.07 3.50
CA VAL A 104 -2.66 0.36 3.22
C VAL A 104 -2.16 0.51 1.80
N TRP A 105 -2.66 1.51 1.09
CA TRP A 105 -2.30 1.75 -0.30
C TRP A 105 -2.00 3.21 -0.62
N THR A 106 -1.16 3.39 -1.63
CA THR A 106 -0.83 4.66 -2.28
C THR A 106 -1.09 4.50 -3.77
N ALA A 107 -1.82 5.43 -4.36
CA ALA A 107 -2.10 5.48 -5.78
C ALA A 107 -1.56 6.80 -6.36
N TYR A 108 -0.86 6.73 -7.47
CA TYR A 108 -0.37 7.88 -8.20
C TYR A 108 -0.78 7.79 -9.65
N ASP A 109 -1.17 8.93 -10.20
CA ASP A 109 -1.44 9.16 -11.61
C ASP A 109 -0.82 10.51 -12.00
N ALA A 110 -0.05 10.53 -13.09
CA ALA A 110 0.60 11.74 -13.58
C ALA A 110 -0.39 12.88 -13.89
N ASP A 111 -1.64 12.56 -14.21
CA ASP A 111 -2.68 13.54 -14.55
C ASP A 111 -3.56 13.93 -13.35
N ASP A 112 -3.74 13.04 -12.36
CA ASP A 112 -4.64 13.26 -11.20
C ASP A 112 -3.92 13.49 -9.86
N GLY A 113 -2.61 13.26 -9.79
CA GLY A 113 -1.82 13.39 -8.57
C GLY A 113 -1.75 12.11 -7.73
N VAL A 114 -1.67 12.27 -6.41
CA VAL A 114 -1.52 11.16 -5.46
C VAL A 114 -2.72 11.06 -4.53
N ASP A 115 -3.21 9.85 -4.34
CA ASP A 115 -4.26 9.48 -3.41
C ASP A 115 -3.76 8.38 -2.46
N TYR A 116 -4.28 8.36 -1.24
CA TYR A 116 -3.92 7.37 -0.21
C TYR A 116 -5.18 6.74 0.36
N GLY A 117 -5.08 5.50 0.82
CA GLY A 117 -6.19 4.86 1.51
C GLY A 117 -5.84 3.55 2.19
N TRP A 118 -6.87 2.82 2.57
CA TRP A 118 -6.76 1.53 3.23
C TRP A 118 -7.86 0.56 2.79
N ALA A 119 -7.73 -0.70 3.18
CA ALA A 119 -8.83 -1.65 3.30
C ALA A 119 -8.67 -2.36 4.67
N PRO A 120 -9.46 -1.98 5.69
CA PRO A 120 -9.41 -2.62 7.00
C PRO A 120 -9.81 -4.09 6.93
N TYR A 121 -9.31 -4.90 7.86
CA TYR A 121 -9.78 -6.26 8.02
C TYR A 121 -9.67 -6.76 9.45
N THR A 122 -10.55 -7.68 9.83
CA THR A 122 -10.52 -8.34 11.15
C THR A 122 -10.36 -9.84 10.97
N ARG A 123 -9.82 -10.53 11.97
CA ARG A 123 -9.66 -11.98 11.93
C ARG A 123 -10.78 -12.66 12.70
N ARG A 124 -11.34 -13.71 12.11
CA ARG A 124 -12.20 -14.66 12.83
C ARG A 124 -11.40 -15.34 13.96
N PRO A 125 -12.06 -15.98 14.94
CA PRO A 125 -11.37 -16.83 15.91
C PRO A 125 -10.50 -17.94 15.27
N SER A 126 -10.83 -18.39 14.05
CA SER A 126 -10.01 -19.33 13.28
C SER A 126 -8.77 -18.71 12.62
N GLY A 127 -8.52 -17.40 12.78
CA GLY A 127 -7.41 -16.67 12.16
C GLY A 127 -7.68 -16.17 10.74
N GLN A 128 -8.77 -16.60 10.11
CA GLN A 128 -9.14 -16.21 8.76
C GLN A 128 -9.53 -14.72 8.70
N PRO A 129 -8.94 -13.91 7.80
CA PRO A 129 -9.30 -12.51 7.65
C PRO A 129 -10.69 -12.33 6.99
N ILE A 130 -11.42 -11.31 7.44
CA ILE A 130 -12.62 -10.73 6.82
C ILE A 130 -12.24 -9.30 6.46
N PHE A 131 -12.23 -9.00 5.16
CA PHE A 131 -11.83 -7.70 4.63
C PHE A 131 -13.06 -6.81 4.40
N ASP A 132 -12.90 -5.53 4.69
CA ASP A 132 -13.80 -4.48 4.25
C ASP A 132 -13.36 -3.93 2.89
N GLU A 133 -14.25 -3.18 2.25
CA GLU A 133 -13.97 -2.52 0.97
C GLU A 133 -12.86 -1.46 1.10
N PRO A 134 -11.99 -1.30 0.07
CA PRO A 134 -11.01 -0.23 0.07
C PRO A 134 -11.69 1.14 0.08
N SER A 135 -11.10 2.10 0.79
CA SER A 135 -11.56 3.49 0.86
C SER A 135 -10.39 4.47 0.95
N THR A 136 -10.60 5.68 0.44
CA THR A 136 -9.63 6.78 0.47
C THR A 136 -9.58 7.41 1.87
N PHE A 137 -8.42 7.91 2.27
CA PHE A 137 -8.31 8.75 3.47
C PHE A 137 -9.00 10.11 3.26
N HIS A 138 -9.91 10.46 4.17
CA HIS A 138 -10.59 11.77 4.16
C HIS A 138 -10.11 12.73 5.26
N LEU A 139 -9.14 12.34 6.09
CA LEU A 139 -8.53 13.22 7.09
C LEU A 139 -7.45 14.08 6.43
N PRO A 140 -7.18 15.32 6.90
CA PRO A 140 -5.98 16.08 6.55
C PRO A 140 -4.77 15.45 7.24
N ALA A 141 -4.55 14.16 7.01
CA ALA A 141 -3.41 13.43 7.48
C ALA A 141 -2.33 13.59 6.42
N MET A 142 -1.38 14.49 6.69
CA MET A 142 -0.09 14.45 6.02
C MET A 142 0.39 12.99 6.05
N PRO A 143 0.80 12.39 4.93
CA PRO A 143 1.35 11.05 4.94
C PRO A 143 2.49 11.03 5.96
N THR A 144 2.27 10.33 7.07
CA THR A 144 3.36 10.02 7.99
C THR A 144 4.38 9.21 7.17
N SER A 145 5.66 9.29 7.52
CA SER A 145 6.75 8.57 6.82
C SER A 145 6.54 7.04 6.72
N GLY A 146 5.48 6.49 7.33
CA GLY A 146 5.11 5.08 7.29
C GLY A 146 4.34 4.62 6.06
N PHE A 147 3.74 5.51 5.25
CA PHE A 147 2.95 5.08 4.08
C PHE A 147 3.82 4.40 3.01
N PRO A 148 3.28 3.41 2.29
CA PRO A 148 4.03 2.69 1.28
C PRO A 148 4.20 3.52 0.01
N GLY A 149 5.28 3.27 -0.74
CA GLY A 149 5.47 3.88 -2.06
C GLY A 149 5.83 5.37 -2.04
N LEU A 150 6.10 5.97 -0.87
CA LEU A 150 6.50 7.37 -0.77
C LEU A 150 7.86 7.65 -1.41
N ARG A 151 8.82 6.71 -1.32
CA ARG A 151 10.11 6.83 -1.99
C ARG A 151 9.94 6.63 -3.48
N LEU A 152 9.15 5.64 -3.90
CA LEU A 152 8.79 5.44 -5.30
C LEU A 152 8.20 6.72 -5.91
N LEU A 153 7.20 7.30 -5.24
CA LEU A 153 6.58 8.57 -5.66
C LEU A 153 7.62 9.67 -5.84
N ARG A 154 8.48 9.88 -4.82
CA ARG A 154 9.54 10.91 -4.88
C ARG A 154 10.50 10.68 -6.05
N LEU A 155 10.88 9.44 -6.34
CA LEU A 155 11.79 9.11 -7.44
C LEU A 155 11.15 9.31 -8.83
N LEU A 156 9.82 9.27 -8.92
CA LEU A 156 9.08 9.50 -10.16
C LEU A 156 8.70 10.96 -10.38
N THR A 157 8.59 11.75 -9.31
CA THR A 157 8.19 13.16 -9.37
C THR A 157 9.33 14.13 -9.09
N ALA A 158 10.54 13.64 -8.82
CA ALA A 158 11.73 14.49 -8.72
C ALA A 158 12.24 14.79 -10.14
N ASP A 159 12.23 16.07 -10.51
CA ASP A 159 12.83 16.60 -11.75
C ASP A 159 14.37 16.42 -11.78
#